data_AF-A0A2K1Y3G3-F1
#
_entry.id   AF-A0A2K1Y3G3-F1
#
_cell.length_a   1.000
_cell.length_b   1.000
_cell.length_c   1.000
_cell.angle_alpha   90.00
_cell.angle_beta   90.00
_cell.angle_gamma   90.00
#
_symmetry.space_group_name_H-M   'P 1'
#
loop_
_entity.id
_entity.type
_entity.pdbx_description
1 polymer ?
#
loop_
_entity_poly.entity_id
_entity_poly.type
_entity_poly.pdbx_seq_one_letter_code
_entity_poly.pdbx_strand_id
1 'polypeptide(L)'
;GCHGFFLLAANGLLEFFIAINVFKLYYGDDWEELFEFITGYGLGGSSMAPYGRIGGNTCTKVVDVVASLVEEIERNIHEDEPRNSDVIVDNVGDIADILSNLFNSESSCHILLVSFVDTTAYLIITLSATDFFKIKAVIEIELSLKNQLIISTVLMIVGIAIDSWMAPPSSFTIFNFRTQEVVENWQLFLCVVVGLWAGLIMGLVVEYYTSNVYSPIQEDFDSCPTGAATNAVFRLAMGYKSVIIPILALAINIFARFSLVTKYGIVVAALEILSTIATRLTINGYSPISDHARGIAEMAGMNPKIRERPHALNIVGIRGVQKNRPTN
;
A
#
# COMPACT_ATOMS: atom_id res chain seq x y z
N GLY A 1 -4.67 11.62 5.60
CA GLY A 1 -4.62 10.28 5.01
C GLY A 1 -5.78 10.04 4.06
N CYS A 2 -6.90 9.51 4.56
CA CYS A 2 -7.97 8.92 3.74
C CYS A 2 -8.48 9.80 2.58
N HIS A 3 -8.69 11.09 2.78
CA HIS A 3 -9.23 11.98 1.72
C HIS A 3 -8.28 12.13 0.51
N GLY A 4 -6.96 12.22 0.73
CA GLY A 4 -5.99 12.43 -0.34
C GLY A 4 -5.81 11.19 -1.22
N PHE A 5 -5.65 10.02 -0.61
CA PHE A 5 -5.50 8.75 -1.34
C PHE A 5 -6.80 8.28 -1.99
N PHE A 6 -7.95 8.73 -1.47
CA PHE A 6 -9.24 8.51 -2.09
C PHE A 6 -9.43 9.35 -3.36
N LEU A 7 -9.11 10.65 -3.27
CA LEU A 7 -9.11 11.55 -4.43
C LEU A 7 -8.22 11.03 -5.54
N LEU A 8 -7.08 10.45 -5.18
CA LEU A 8 -6.16 9.82 -6.10
C LEU A 8 -6.82 8.67 -6.87
N ALA A 9 -7.31 7.65 -6.16
CA ALA A 9 -7.99 6.51 -6.78
C ALA A 9 -9.21 6.93 -7.61
N ALA A 10 -9.96 7.94 -7.16
CA ALA A 10 -11.10 8.47 -7.90
C ALA A 10 -10.68 9.24 -9.17
N ASN A 11 -9.62 10.04 -9.10
CA ASN A 11 -9.12 10.82 -10.24
C ASN A 11 -8.51 9.93 -11.32
N GLY A 12 -7.62 8.98 -10.97
CA GLY A 12 -7.04 8.07 -11.95
C GLY A 12 -8.10 7.25 -12.69
N LEU A 13 -9.17 6.86 -11.99
CA LEU A 13 -10.31 6.18 -12.61
C LEU A 13 -11.14 7.11 -13.50
N LEU A 14 -11.38 8.36 -13.07
CA LEU A 14 -12.10 9.36 -13.86
C LEU A 14 -11.35 9.68 -15.15
N GLU A 15 -10.03 9.87 -15.08
CA GLU A 15 -9.17 10.11 -16.23
C GLU A 15 -9.20 8.94 -17.21
N PHE A 16 -9.12 7.71 -16.70
CA PHE A 16 -9.23 6.50 -17.52
C PHE A 16 -10.61 6.38 -18.20
N PHE A 17 -11.69 6.66 -17.46
CA PHE A 17 -13.05 6.67 -17.99
C PHE A 17 -13.21 7.70 -19.11
N ILE A 18 -12.71 8.93 -18.89
CA ILE A 18 -12.74 9.99 -19.89
C ILE A 18 -11.92 9.58 -21.11
N ALA A 19 -10.72 9.03 -20.92
CA ALA A 19 -9.87 8.57 -22.02
C ALA A 19 -10.60 7.52 -22.88
N ILE A 20 -11.19 6.48 -22.29
CA ILE A 20 -11.98 5.48 -23.03
C ILE A 20 -13.08 6.14 -23.86
N ASN A 21 -13.89 7.02 -23.24
CA ASN A 21 -15.01 7.63 -23.94
C ASN A 21 -14.56 8.57 -25.07
N VAL A 22 -13.46 9.31 -24.88
CA VAL A 22 -12.89 10.20 -25.90
C VAL A 22 -12.31 9.39 -27.05
N PHE A 23 -11.50 8.36 -26.78
CA PHE A 23 -10.93 7.51 -27.83
C PHE A 23 -12.00 6.71 -28.56
N LYS A 24 -13.08 6.33 -27.88
CA LYS A 24 -14.24 5.67 -28.51
C LYS A 24 -14.90 6.53 -29.59
N LEU A 25 -14.89 7.86 -29.45
CA LEU A 25 -15.39 8.75 -30.51
C LEU A 25 -14.58 8.66 -31.80
N TYR A 26 -13.30 8.29 -31.71
CA TYR A 26 -12.41 8.16 -32.86
C TYR A 26 -12.39 6.73 -33.44
N TYR A 27 -12.22 5.71 -32.59
CA TYR A 27 -12.12 4.30 -33.02
C TYR A 27 -13.49 3.63 -33.26
N GLY A 28 -14.59 4.22 -32.79
CA GLY A 28 -15.94 3.70 -33.01
C GLY A 28 -16.16 2.33 -32.37
N ASP A 29 -16.34 1.31 -33.22
CA ASP A 29 -16.58 -0.08 -32.82
C ASP A 29 -15.30 -0.94 -32.80
N ASP A 30 -14.13 -0.38 -33.16
CA ASP A 30 -12.85 -1.09 -33.07
C ASP A 30 -12.30 -1.04 -31.64
N TRP A 31 -12.81 -1.95 -30.81
CA TRP A 31 -12.42 -2.07 -29.41
C TRP A 31 -10.99 -2.60 -29.23
N GLU A 32 -10.47 -3.37 -30.18
CA GLU A 32 -9.13 -3.98 -30.07
C GLU A 32 -8.06 -2.89 -30.20
N GLU A 33 -8.14 -2.07 -31.25
CA GLU A 33 -7.20 -0.96 -31.46
C GLU A 33 -7.36 0.09 -30.35
N LEU A 34 -8.61 0.40 -29.93
CA LEU A 34 -8.86 1.31 -28.82
C LEU A 34 -8.15 0.89 -27.53
N PHE A 35 -8.27 -0.38 -27.14
CA PHE A 35 -7.63 -0.86 -25.91
C PHE A 35 -6.12 -1.01 -26.05
N GLU A 36 -5.61 -1.30 -27.25
CA GLU A 36 -4.17 -1.26 -27.54
C GLU A 36 -3.60 0.13 -27.29
N PHE A 37 -4.23 1.21 -27.78
CA PHE A 37 -3.80 2.57 -27.50
C PHE A 37 -3.88 2.94 -26.01
N ILE A 38 -4.92 2.48 -25.32
CA ILE A 38 -5.10 2.73 -23.88
C ILE A 38 -4.00 2.06 -23.05
N THR A 39 -3.36 0.98 -23.51
CA THR A 39 -2.19 0.42 -22.78
C THR A 39 -1.05 1.45 -22.61
N GLY A 40 -0.97 2.45 -23.49
CA GLY A 40 -0.05 3.59 -23.37
C GLY A 40 -0.30 4.46 -22.13
N TYR A 41 -1.51 4.49 -21.59
CA TYR A 41 -1.84 5.19 -20.35
C TYR A 41 -1.12 4.55 -19.15
N GLY A 42 -1.15 3.21 -19.06
CA GLY A 42 -0.41 2.45 -18.06
C GLY A 42 1.11 2.60 -18.20
N LEU A 43 1.61 2.60 -19.45
CA LEU A 43 3.03 2.85 -19.75
C LEU A 43 3.47 4.24 -19.26
N GLY A 44 2.66 5.28 -19.52
CA GLY A 44 2.92 6.64 -19.07
C GLY A 44 3.10 6.72 -17.55
N GLY A 45 2.14 6.16 -16.80
CA GLY A 45 2.22 6.07 -15.34
C GLY A 45 3.49 5.35 -14.88
N SER A 46 3.73 4.12 -15.36
CA SER A 46 4.88 3.32 -14.93
C SER A 46 6.23 3.84 -15.42
N SER A 47 6.28 4.69 -16.44
CA SER A 47 7.51 5.36 -16.85
C SER A 47 7.90 6.51 -15.91
N MET A 48 6.92 7.22 -15.34
CA MET A 48 7.16 8.37 -14.45
C MET A 48 7.36 7.96 -12.99
N ALA A 49 6.69 6.90 -12.55
CA ALA A 49 6.74 6.44 -11.15
C ALA A 49 8.16 6.14 -10.62
N PRO A 50 9.07 5.48 -11.38
CA PRO A 50 10.44 5.25 -10.94
C PRO A 50 11.21 6.55 -10.71
N TYR A 51 10.99 7.60 -11.51
CA TYR A 51 11.68 8.88 -11.33
C TYR A 51 11.22 9.59 -10.06
N GLY A 52 9.91 9.61 -9.79
CA GLY A 52 9.38 10.14 -8.54
C GLY A 52 9.92 9.40 -7.32
N ARG A 53 10.02 8.06 -7.41
CA ARG A 53 10.55 7.21 -6.34
C ARG A 53 12.05 7.37 -6.13
N ILE A 54 12.85 7.34 -7.19
CA ILE A 54 14.28 7.48 -7.07
C ILE A 54 14.61 8.90 -6.60
N GLY A 55 13.96 9.91 -7.17
CA GLY A 55 14.18 11.31 -6.81
C GLY A 55 13.77 11.62 -5.37
N GLY A 56 12.52 11.29 -4.99
CA GLY A 56 11.99 11.52 -3.65
C GLY A 56 12.79 10.77 -2.59
N ASN A 57 12.86 9.44 -2.69
CA ASN A 57 13.48 8.62 -1.66
C ASN A 57 14.99 8.84 -1.53
N THR A 58 15.67 9.31 -2.59
CA THR A 58 17.09 9.68 -2.48
C THR A 58 17.26 10.98 -1.70
N CYS A 59 16.39 11.96 -1.94
CA CYS A 59 16.44 13.23 -1.21
C CYS A 59 16.19 13.01 0.28
N THR A 60 15.13 12.28 0.63
CA THR A 60 14.76 11.98 2.02
C THR A 60 15.85 11.18 2.71
N LYS A 61 16.19 9.99 2.20
CA LYS A 61 17.15 9.10 2.87
C LYS A 61 18.54 9.68 3.06
N VAL A 62 19.01 10.51 2.11
CA VAL A 62 20.31 11.16 2.28
C VAL A 62 20.25 12.14 3.43
N VAL A 63 19.16 12.89 3.56
CA VAL A 63 18.96 13.84 4.65
C VAL A 63 18.78 13.11 5.97
N ASP A 64 17.94 12.07 6.03
CA ASP A 64 17.72 11.28 7.25
C ASP A 64 19.05 10.72 7.77
N VAL A 65 19.86 10.12 6.88
CA VAL A 65 21.15 9.54 7.27
C VAL A 65 22.12 10.62 7.76
N VAL A 66 22.14 11.80 7.13
CA VAL A 66 23.01 12.90 7.57
C VAL A 66 22.56 13.46 8.91
N ALA A 67 21.25 13.68 9.09
CA ALA A 67 20.66 14.16 10.33
C ALA A 67 20.93 13.17 11.47
N SER A 68 20.58 11.89 11.33
CA SER A 68 20.80 10.87 12.37
C SER A 68 22.28 10.72 12.74
N LEU A 69 23.19 10.71 11.77
CA LEU A 69 24.62 10.52 12.05
C LEU A 69 25.27 11.74 12.71
N VAL A 70 25.04 12.93 12.15
CA VAL A 70 25.75 14.15 12.60
C VAL A 70 25.09 14.75 13.84
N GLU A 71 23.77 14.74 13.91
CA GLU A 71 23.03 15.41 14.99
C GLU A 71 22.90 14.48 16.20
N GLU A 72 22.41 13.26 16.00
CA GLU A 72 22.12 12.34 17.10
C GLU A 72 23.39 11.67 17.63
N ILE A 73 24.22 11.08 16.75
CA ILE A 73 25.41 10.32 17.18
C ILE A 73 26.58 11.24 17.55
N GLU A 74 26.91 12.25 16.73
CA GLU A 74 28.08 13.10 16.99
C GLU A 74 27.77 14.24 17.97
N ARG A 75 26.62 14.91 17.83
CA ARG A 75 26.29 16.11 18.61
C ARG A 75 25.37 15.84 19.80
N ASN A 76 24.78 14.65 19.93
CA ASN A 76 23.75 14.32 20.93
C ASN A 76 22.60 15.35 20.95
N ILE A 77 22.23 15.85 19.77
CA ILE A 77 21.07 16.71 19.55
C ILE A 77 19.95 15.80 19.06
N HIS A 78 18.74 15.98 19.59
CA HIS A 78 17.58 15.22 19.13
C HIS A 78 17.26 15.54 17.67
N GLU A 79 16.97 14.52 16.86
CA GLU A 79 16.79 14.63 15.40
C GLU A 79 15.83 15.76 14.98
N ASP A 80 14.74 15.99 15.72
CA ASP A 80 13.71 16.97 15.37
C ASP A 80 13.89 18.36 16.05
N GLU A 81 15.01 18.62 16.72
CA GLU A 81 15.24 19.92 17.35
C GLU A 81 15.28 21.05 16.30
N PRO A 82 14.69 22.23 16.56
CA PRO A 82 14.69 23.35 15.61
C PRO A 82 16.08 23.96 15.36
N ARG A 83 17.12 23.49 16.06
CA ARG A 83 18.53 23.85 15.79
C ARG A 83 19.15 23.00 14.69
N ASN A 84 18.54 21.86 14.38
CA ASN A 84 18.91 21.02 13.27
C ASN A 84 18.41 21.65 11.97
N SER A 85 19.32 22.02 11.07
CA SER A 85 18.95 22.56 9.75
C SER A 85 18.30 21.52 8.85
N ASP A 86 18.54 20.24 9.12
CA ASP A 86 18.22 19.15 8.21
C ASP A 86 16.76 18.68 8.37
N VAL A 87 16.10 19.04 9.48
CA VAL A 87 14.68 18.76 9.77
C VAL A 87 13.76 19.37 8.71
N ILE A 88 14.12 20.51 8.13
CA ILE A 88 13.31 21.12 7.05
C ILE A 88 13.39 20.27 5.78
N VAL A 89 14.57 19.73 5.47
CA VAL A 89 14.76 18.93 4.26
C VAL A 89 14.19 17.52 4.44
N ASP A 90 14.22 16.99 5.66
CA ASP A 90 13.59 15.72 6.04
C ASP A 90 12.07 15.78 5.86
N ASN A 91 11.41 16.79 6.44
CA ASN A 91 9.97 17.00 6.26
C ASN A 91 9.56 17.24 4.78
N VAL A 92 10.43 17.84 3.97
CA VAL A 92 10.21 17.99 2.52
C VAL A 92 10.41 16.65 1.79
N GLY A 93 11.38 15.85 2.23
CA GLY A 93 11.60 14.48 1.78
C GLY A 93 10.40 13.58 2.06
N ASP A 94 9.81 13.65 3.24
CA ASP A 94 8.57 12.93 3.60
C ASP A 94 7.40 13.28 2.68
N ILE A 95 7.25 14.55 2.30
CA ILE A 95 6.26 14.98 1.29
C ILE A 95 6.60 14.34 -0.06
N ALA A 96 7.87 14.29 -0.44
CA ALA A 96 8.32 13.65 -1.67
C ALA A 96 8.14 12.12 -1.65
N ASP A 97 8.25 11.47 -0.49
CA ASP A 97 7.99 10.04 -0.29
C ASP A 97 6.49 9.73 -0.30
N ILE A 98 5.65 10.61 0.27
CA ILE A 98 4.20 10.55 0.08
C ILE A 98 3.87 10.67 -1.41
N LEU A 99 4.47 11.63 -2.11
CA LEU A 99 4.27 11.85 -3.55
C LEU A 99 4.79 10.68 -4.39
N SER A 100 5.92 10.08 -4.03
CA SER A 100 6.46 8.94 -4.77
C SER A 100 5.60 7.68 -4.60
N ASN A 101 5.09 7.45 -3.38
CA ASN A 101 4.09 6.42 -3.12
C ASN A 101 2.77 6.72 -3.86
N LEU A 102 2.39 8.01 -3.98
CA LEU A 102 1.25 8.48 -4.76
C LEU A 102 1.38 8.10 -6.24
N PHE A 103 2.53 8.39 -6.86
CA PHE A 103 2.83 8.04 -8.26
C PHE A 103 2.90 6.52 -8.49
N ASN A 104 3.37 5.76 -7.50
CA ASN A 104 3.43 4.30 -7.57
C ASN A 104 2.02 3.66 -7.60
N SER A 105 1.07 4.24 -6.86
CA SER A 105 -0.33 3.81 -6.91
C SER A 105 -1.06 4.16 -8.20
N GLU A 106 -0.84 5.37 -8.72
CA GLU A 106 -1.42 5.80 -10.01
C GLU A 106 -0.95 4.89 -11.15
N SER A 107 0.36 4.69 -11.25
CA SER A 107 0.96 3.83 -12.28
C SER A 107 0.55 2.37 -12.22
N SER A 108 0.43 1.80 -11.01
CA SER A 108 0.00 0.40 -10.82
C SER A 108 -1.51 0.22 -11.05
N CYS A 109 -2.33 1.23 -10.77
CA CYS A 109 -3.78 1.21 -11.00
C CYS A 109 -4.14 1.38 -12.49
N HIS A 110 -3.24 1.97 -13.28
CA HIS A 110 -3.44 2.25 -14.71
C HIS A 110 -3.07 1.09 -15.62
N ILE A 111 -2.33 0.10 -15.10
CA ILE A 111 -1.99 -1.12 -15.82
C ILE A 111 -3.08 -2.16 -15.57
N LEU A 112 -4.02 -2.17 -16.52
CA LEU A 112 -4.82 -3.31 -17.00
C LEU A 112 -6.32 -3.31 -16.65
N LEU A 113 -7.07 -3.48 -17.74
CA LEU A 113 -8.51 -3.65 -17.88
C LEU A 113 -9.07 -4.77 -17.02
N VAL A 114 -10.15 -4.49 -16.27
CA VAL A 114 -11.45 -5.19 -16.30
C VAL A 114 -12.35 -4.72 -15.15
N SER A 115 -13.64 -4.55 -15.49
CA SER A 115 -14.79 -4.22 -14.64
C SER A 115 -15.06 -2.73 -14.46
N PHE A 116 -15.70 -2.18 -15.49
CA PHE A 116 -16.38 -0.89 -15.55
C PHE A 116 -17.72 -0.88 -14.76
N VAL A 117 -18.03 -1.95 -14.04
CA VAL A 117 -19.32 -2.13 -13.37
C VAL A 117 -19.03 -2.21 -11.87
N ASP A 118 -19.53 -1.20 -11.15
CA ASP A 118 -19.58 -1.03 -9.70
C ASP A 118 -18.35 -0.49 -8.94
N THR A 119 -17.57 0.39 -9.57
CA THR A 119 -16.51 1.17 -8.91
C THR A 119 -17.01 2.09 -7.78
N THR A 120 -18.22 2.63 -7.88
CA THR A 120 -18.83 3.41 -6.79
C THR A 120 -19.13 2.54 -5.57
N ALA A 121 -19.51 1.28 -5.75
CA ALA A 121 -19.73 0.36 -4.64
C ALA A 121 -18.43 0.02 -3.93
N TYR A 122 -17.34 -0.24 -4.66
CA TYR A 122 -16.00 -0.47 -4.09
C TYR A 122 -15.47 0.74 -3.29
N LEU A 123 -15.72 1.93 -3.83
CA LEU A 123 -15.36 3.20 -3.22
C LEU A 123 -16.16 3.47 -1.92
N ILE A 124 -17.47 3.19 -1.94
CA ILE A 124 -18.37 3.32 -0.78
C ILE A 124 -18.08 2.26 0.28
N ILE A 125 -17.78 1.02 -0.12
CA ILE A 125 -17.36 -0.06 0.77
C ILE A 125 -16.07 0.32 1.51
N THR A 126 -15.12 0.91 0.79
CA THR A 126 -13.87 1.37 1.38
C THR A 126 -14.08 2.52 2.37
N LEU A 127 -14.89 3.52 2.00
CA LEU A 127 -15.27 4.62 2.91
C LEU A 127 -15.97 4.12 4.16
N SER A 128 -16.92 3.19 3.98
CA SER A 128 -17.66 2.59 5.08
C SER A 128 -16.71 1.85 6.02
N ALA A 129 -15.77 1.06 5.48
CA ALA A 129 -14.77 0.33 6.27
C ALA A 129 -13.89 1.26 7.14
N THR A 130 -13.58 2.47 6.68
CA THR A 130 -12.82 3.48 7.45
C THR A 130 -13.59 4.09 8.62
N ASP A 131 -14.92 4.28 8.50
CA ASP A 131 -15.70 5.04 9.48
C ASP A 131 -16.22 4.22 10.68
N PHE A 132 -16.11 2.88 10.63
CA PHE A 132 -16.68 2.01 11.67
C PHE A 132 -15.96 2.06 13.03
N PHE A 133 -14.67 2.42 13.09
CA PHE A 133 -13.88 2.35 14.33
C PHE A 133 -13.42 3.73 14.79
N LYS A 134 -14.07 4.26 15.83
CA LYS A 134 -13.55 5.43 16.56
C LYS A 134 -12.39 5.01 17.46
N ILE A 135 -11.19 5.44 17.11
CA ILE A 135 -9.97 5.24 17.89
C ILE A 135 -10.06 6.10 19.16
N LYS A 136 -9.98 5.46 20.34
CA LYS A 136 -9.97 6.17 21.64
C LYS A 136 -8.58 6.21 22.28
N ALA A 137 -7.71 5.26 21.94
CA ALA A 137 -6.34 5.18 22.45
C ALA A 137 -5.32 4.84 21.35
N VAL A 138 -4.05 5.24 21.54
CA VAL A 138 -2.99 5.03 20.54
C VAL A 138 -2.67 3.55 20.31
N ILE A 139 -2.82 2.73 21.35
CA ILE A 139 -2.62 1.27 21.28
C ILE A 139 -3.68 0.60 20.36
N GLU A 140 -4.85 1.22 20.19
CA GLU A 140 -5.92 0.70 19.33
C GLU A 140 -5.67 0.97 17.85
N ILE A 141 -4.69 1.81 17.50
CA ILE A 141 -4.46 2.24 16.11
C ILE A 141 -3.97 1.06 15.25
N GLU A 142 -2.99 0.30 15.71
CA GLU A 142 -2.47 -0.86 14.96
C GLU A 142 -3.56 -1.91 14.75
N LEU A 143 -4.33 -2.21 15.80
CA LEU A 143 -5.48 -3.11 15.72
C LEU A 143 -6.56 -2.56 14.77
N SER A 144 -6.80 -1.25 14.79
CA SER A 144 -7.76 -0.58 13.91
C SER A 144 -7.32 -0.66 12.44
N LEU A 145 -6.04 -0.41 12.15
CA LEU A 145 -5.48 -0.50 10.78
C LEU A 145 -5.56 -1.93 10.25
N LYS A 146 -5.23 -2.93 11.09
CA LYS A 146 -5.41 -4.34 10.73
C LYS A 146 -6.89 -4.69 10.50
N ASN A 147 -7.78 -4.26 11.39
CA ASN A 147 -9.21 -4.49 11.24
C ASN A 147 -9.73 -3.84 9.96
N GLN A 148 -9.26 -2.64 9.61
CA GLN A 148 -9.61 -1.97 8.36
C GLN A 148 -9.16 -2.78 7.13
N LEU A 149 -7.96 -3.37 7.15
CA LEU A 149 -7.48 -4.26 6.09
C LEU A 149 -8.35 -5.53 5.97
N ILE A 150 -8.69 -6.18 7.09
CA ILE A 150 -9.51 -7.40 7.10
C ILE A 150 -10.94 -7.08 6.65
N ILE A 151 -11.57 -6.05 7.22
CA ILE A 151 -12.96 -5.68 6.94
C ILE A 151 -13.11 -5.23 5.49
N SER A 152 -12.19 -4.40 4.99
CA SER A 152 -12.21 -4.01 3.57
C SER A 152 -12.07 -5.23 2.66
N THR A 153 -11.19 -6.20 2.99
CA THR A 153 -11.06 -7.44 2.21
C THR A 153 -12.34 -8.28 2.23
N VAL A 154 -12.98 -8.45 3.39
CA VAL A 154 -14.22 -9.23 3.51
C VAL A 154 -15.39 -8.56 2.78
N LEU A 155 -15.57 -7.26 2.94
CA LEU A 155 -16.62 -6.52 2.23
C LEU A 155 -16.37 -6.52 0.72
N MET A 156 -15.11 -6.45 0.30
CA MET A 156 -14.69 -6.53 -1.10
C MET A 156 -15.04 -7.89 -1.72
N ILE A 157 -14.88 -9.00 -0.99
CA ILE A 157 -15.33 -10.33 -1.42
C ILE A 157 -16.84 -10.36 -1.65
N VAL A 158 -17.62 -9.74 -0.76
CA VAL A 158 -19.09 -9.68 -0.89
C VAL A 158 -19.50 -8.81 -2.09
N GLY A 159 -18.86 -7.66 -2.28
CA GLY A 159 -19.10 -6.79 -3.44
C GLY A 159 -18.85 -7.52 -4.75
N ILE A 160 -17.69 -8.18 -4.87
CA ILE A 160 -17.35 -8.97 -6.07
C ILE A 160 -18.31 -10.15 -6.28
N ALA A 161 -18.79 -10.79 -5.21
CA ALA A 161 -19.78 -11.86 -5.35
C ALA A 161 -21.08 -11.35 -5.99
N ILE A 162 -21.52 -10.15 -5.62
CA ILE A 162 -22.69 -9.49 -6.19
C ILE A 162 -22.43 -9.11 -7.66
N ASP A 163 -21.29 -8.46 -7.94
CA ASP A 163 -20.93 -7.99 -9.28
C ASP A 163 -20.72 -9.16 -10.25
N SER A 164 -20.09 -10.24 -9.79
CA SER A 164 -19.89 -11.46 -10.58
C SER A 164 -21.21 -12.15 -10.94
N TRP A 165 -22.29 -11.88 -10.21
CA TRP A 165 -23.62 -12.39 -10.49
C TRP A 165 -24.45 -11.42 -11.34
N MET A 166 -24.24 -10.10 -11.18
CA MET A 166 -25.03 -9.06 -11.85
C MET A 166 -24.47 -8.62 -13.20
N ALA A 167 -23.16 -8.60 -13.39
CA ALA A 167 -22.53 -8.00 -14.56
C ALA A 167 -22.29 -8.99 -15.74
N PRO A 168 -21.57 -10.12 -15.57
CA PRO A 168 -21.31 -11.02 -16.69
C PRO A 168 -22.43 -12.05 -16.94
N PRO A 169 -22.68 -12.45 -18.21
CA PRO A 169 -23.55 -13.60 -18.52
C PRO A 169 -22.96 -14.89 -17.93
N SER A 170 -23.80 -15.88 -17.61
CA SER A 170 -23.40 -17.11 -16.85
C SER A 170 -22.19 -17.86 -17.42
N SER A 171 -21.95 -17.74 -18.72
CA SER A 171 -20.75 -18.22 -19.40
C SER A 171 -20.35 -17.24 -20.50
N PHE A 172 -19.03 -17.07 -20.68
CA PHE A 172 -18.46 -16.24 -21.75
C PHE A 172 -17.17 -16.87 -22.25
N THR A 173 -16.73 -16.50 -23.45
CA THR A 173 -15.52 -17.04 -24.05
C THR A 173 -14.33 -16.11 -23.85
N ILE A 174 -13.22 -16.67 -23.39
CA ILE A 174 -11.94 -15.97 -23.26
C ILE A 174 -10.99 -16.46 -24.34
N PHE A 175 -10.24 -15.53 -24.94
CA PHE A 175 -9.22 -15.87 -25.92
C PHE A 175 -7.98 -16.49 -25.25
N ASN A 176 -7.68 -17.75 -25.58
CA ASN A 176 -6.47 -18.44 -25.16
C ASN A 176 -5.59 -18.81 -26.36
N PHE A 177 -4.72 -17.88 -26.79
CA PHE A 177 -3.65 -18.01 -27.81
C PHE A 177 -4.06 -18.51 -29.22
N ARG A 178 -5.14 -19.28 -29.35
CA ARG A 178 -5.67 -19.88 -30.58
C ARG A 178 -7.07 -20.49 -30.39
N THR A 179 -7.50 -20.78 -29.17
CA THR A 179 -8.82 -21.35 -28.87
C THR A 179 -9.63 -20.43 -27.96
N GLN A 180 -10.95 -20.37 -28.19
CA GLN A 180 -11.87 -19.76 -27.23
C GLN A 180 -12.19 -20.78 -26.15
N GLU A 181 -11.81 -20.47 -24.91
CA GLU A 181 -12.19 -21.28 -23.75
C GLU A 181 -13.45 -20.69 -23.13
N VAL A 182 -14.43 -21.55 -22.84
CA VAL A 182 -15.63 -21.15 -22.12
C VAL A 182 -15.27 -21.07 -20.64
N VAL A 183 -15.47 -19.89 -20.06
CA VAL A 183 -15.24 -19.62 -18.64
C VAL A 183 -16.59 -19.31 -17.99
N GLU A 184 -16.80 -19.89 -16.82
CA GLU A 184 -18.00 -19.67 -16.02
C GLU A 184 -17.77 -18.58 -14.97
N ASN A 185 -18.84 -17.87 -14.61
CA ASN A 185 -18.75 -16.75 -13.66
C ASN A 185 -18.16 -17.13 -12.30
N TRP A 186 -18.44 -18.35 -11.81
CA TRP A 186 -17.88 -18.82 -10.54
C TRP A 186 -16.36 -19.01 -10.61
N GLN A 187 -15.80 -19.32 -11.78
CA GLN A 187 -14.35 -19.46 -11.97
C GLN A 187 -13.67 -18.10 -11.89
N LEU A 188 -14.29 -17.06 -12.48
CA LEU A 188 -13.86 -15.68 -12.29
C LEU A 188 -13.96 -15.28 -10.82
N PHE A 189 -15.10 -15.52 -10.17
CA PHE A 189 -15.28 -15.19 -8.75
C PHE A 189 -14.20 -15.84 -7.86
N LEU A 190 -13.91 -17.13 -8.06
CA LEU A 190 -12.85 -17.80 -7.31
C LEU A 190 -11.46 -17.26 -7.64
N CYS A 191 -11.19 -16.93 -8.90
CA CYS A 191 -9.97 -16.24 -9.30
C CYS A 191 -9.80 -14.95 -8.48
N VAL A 192 -10.90 -14.23 -8.28
CA VAL A 192 -10.92 -12.99 -7.51
C VAL A 192 -10.59 -13.18 -6.05
N VAL A 193 -11.33 -14.10 -5.43
CA VAL A 193 -11.25 -14.37 -4.00
C VAL A 193 -9.84 -14.85 -3.63
N VAL A 194 -9.24 -15.74 -4.43
CA VAL A 194 -7.86 -16.23 -4.20
C VAL A 194 -6.85 -15.06 -4.18
N GLY A 195 -7.07 -14.05 -5.01
CA GLY A 195 -6.29 -12.82 -5.04
C GLY A 195 -6.31 -11.98 -3.80
N LEU A 196 -7.54 -11.69 -3.36
CA LEU A 196 -7.80 -10.92 -2.16
C LEU A 196 -7.17 -11.60 -0.95
N TRP A 197 -7.32 -12.93 -0.84
CA TRP A 197 -6.67 -13.72 0.20
C TRP A 197 -5.15 -13.65 0.12
N ALA A 198 -4.56 -13.79 -1.07
CA ALA A 198 -3.11 -13.66 -1.23
C ALA A 198 -2.61 -12.27 -0.81
N GLY A 199 -3.34 -11.20 -1.17
CA GLY A 199 -3.06 -9.84 -0.74
C GLY A 199 -3.12 -9.66 0.77
N LEU A 200 -4.16 -10.21 1.41
CA LEU A 200 -4.30 -10.18 2.87
C LEU A 200 -3.19 -10.95 3.58
N ILE A 201 -2.85 -12.16 3.10
CA ILE A 201 -1.76 -12.97 3.64
C ILE A 201 -0.44 -12.19 3.56
N MET A 202 -0.14 -11.57 2.41
CA MET A 202 1.05 -10.74 2.26
C MET A 202 1.04 -9.58 3.26
N GLY A 203 -0.08 -8.86 3.39
CA GLY A 203 -0.21 -7.76 4.36
C GLY A 203 0.06 -8.18 5.82
N LEU A 204 -0.49 -9.33 6.24
CA LEU A 204 -0.31 -9.89 7.58
C LEU A 204 1.12 -10.37 7.82
N VAL A 205 1.78 -10.93 6.81
CA VAL A 205 3.19 -11.35 6.93
C VAL A 205 4.10 -10.13 7.07
N VAL A 206 3.86 -9.08 6.27
CA VAL A 206 4.62 -7.83 6.42
C VAL A 206 4.40 -7.29 7.84
N GLU A 207 3.17 -7.32 8.38
CA GLU A 207 2.88 -6.91 9.77
C GLU A 207 3.70 -7.69 10.78
N TYR A 208 3.72 -9.01 10.68
CA TYR A 208 4.48 -9.87 11.58
C TYR A 208 5.99 -9.56 11.60
N TYR A 209 6.58 -9.23 10.44
CA TYR A 209 8.02 -8.96 10.33
C TYR A 209 8.43 -7.51 10.55
N THR A 210 7.46 -6.59 10.73
CA THR A 210 7.76 -5.16 10.89
C THR A 210 7.16 -4.57 12.17
N SER A 211 6.18 -5.23 12.78
CA SER A 211 5.62 -4.80 14.06
C SER A 211 6.43 -5.26 15.26
N ASN A 212 6.69 -4.32 16.17
CA ASN A 212 7.42 -4.59 17.40
C ASN A 212 6.62 -5.35 18.47
N VAL A 213 5.34 -5.61 18.22
CA VAL A 213 4.52 -6.47 19.05
C VAL A 213 4.92 -7.94 18.85
N TYR A 214 5.54 -8.27 17.71
CA TYR A 214 5.92 -9.62 17.35
C TYR A 214 7.39 -9.95 17.63
N SER A 215 7.64 -11.25 17.77
CA SER A 215 8.96 -11.83 18.07
C SER A 215 10.09 -11.31 17.16
N PRO A 216 9.93 -11.22 15.81
CA PRO A 216 11.07 -10.88 14.96
C PRO A 216 11.70 -9.53 15.32
N ILE A 217 10.89 -8.49 15.48
CA ILE A 217 11.38 -7.15 15.82
C ILE A 217 11.80 -7.06 17.29
N GLN A 218 11.19 -7.82 18.21
CA GLN A 218 11.66 -7.89 19.59
C GLN A 218 13.06 -8.50 19.69
N GLU A 219 13.31 -9.56 18.93
CA GLU A 219 14.64 -10.18 18.81
C GLU A 219 15.67 -9.21 18.20
N ASP A 220 15.24 -8.32 17.28
CA ASP A 220 16.10 -7.24 16.74
C ASP A 220 16.54 -6.29 17.85
N PHE A 221 15.60 -5.82 18.67
CA PHE A 221 15.90 -4.95 19.81
C PHE A 221 16.79 -5.63 20.85
N ASP A 222 16.57 -6.92 21.12
CA ASP A 222 17.39 -7.71 22.05
C ASP A 222 18.81 -7.96 21.50
N SER A 223 19.03 -7.81 20.18
CA SER A 223 20.35 -7.90 19.56
C SER A 223 21.17 -6.61 19.68
N CYS A 224 20.53 -5.45 19.89
CA CYS A 224 21.22 -4.14 19.98
C CYS A 224 22.39 -4.08 20.97
N PRO A 225 22.34 -4.68 22.18
CA PRO A 225 23.45 -4.64 23.14
C PRO A 225 24.73 -5.34 22.64
N THR A 226 24.62 -6.21 21.63
CA THR A 226 25.77 -6.94 21.07
C THR A 226 26.59 -6.11 20.08
N GLY A 227 26.10 -4.92 19.70
CA GLY A 227 26.76 -3.96 18.83
C GLY A 227 26.05 -3.73 17.50
N ALA A 228 26.44 -2.67 16.79
CA ALA A 228 25.80 -2.29 15.52
C ALA A 228 25.98 -3.34 14.42
N ALA A 229 27.12 -4.05 14.38
CA ALA A 229 27.41 -5.03 13.35
C ALA A 229 26.50 -6.27 13.43
N THR A 230 26.25 -6.78 14.64
CA THR A 230 25.35 -7.92 14.86
C THR A 230 23.90 -7.54 14.61
N ASN A 231 23.48 -6.34 15.02
CA ASN A 231 22.16 -5.79 14.68
C ASN A 231 21.96 -5.72 13.15
N ALA A 232 22.94 -5.19 12.40
CA ALA A 232 22.84 -5.13 10.94
C ALA A 232 22.72 -6.52 10.27
N VAL A 233 23.47 -7.52 10.76
CA VAL A 233 23.37 -8.91 10.27
C VAL A 233 22.00 -9.50 10.57
N PHE A 234 21.46 -9.26 11.77
CA PHE A 234 20.14 -9.76 12.16
C PHE A 234 19.03 -9.15 11.30
N ARG A 235 19.06 -7.84 11.06
CA ARG A 235 18.12 -7.13 10.17
C ARG A 235 18.14 -7.68 8.75
N LEU A 236 19.34 -7.90 8.19
CA LEU A 236 19.48 -8.51 6.86
C LEU A 236 18.93 -9.93 6.82
N ALA A 237 19.23 -10.75 7.82
CA ALA A 237 18.73 -12.12 7.92
C ALA A 237 17.20 -12.17 8.05
N MET A 238 16.62 -11.29 8.86
CA MET A 238 15.17 -11.14 9.01
C MET A 238 14.52 -10.73 7.69
N GLY A 239 15.14 -9.77 6.99
CA GLY A 239 14.73 -9.34 5.65
C GLY A 239 14.64 -10.52 4.69
N TYR A 240 15.69 -11.34 4.60
CA TYR A 240 15.68 -12.54 3.74
C TYR A 240 14.61 -13.57 4.15
N LYS A 241 14.40 -13.76 5.46
CA LYS A 241 13.38 -14.69 5.98
C LYS A 241 11.95 -14.22 5.68
N SER A 242 11.71 -12.90 5.70
CA SER A 242 10.38 -12.32 5.51
C SER A 242 9.76 -12.60 4.14
N VAL A 243 10.60 -12.83 3.12
CA VAL A 243 10.19 -12.98 1.71
C VAL A 243 9.66 -14.38 1.39
N ILE A 244 9.89 -15.37 2.25
CA ILE A 244 9.52 -16.78 2.00
C ILE A 244 8.00 -16.95 1.82
N ILE A 245 7.21 -16.46 2.78
CA ILE A 245 5.74 -16.62 2.76
C ILE A 245 5.10 -15.80 1.63
N PRO A 246 5.49 -14.52 1.39
CA PRO A 246 4.97 -13.74 0.27
C PRO A 246 5.25 -14.37 -1.10
N ILE A 247 6.46 -14.92 -1.33
CA ILE A 247 6.77 -15.63 -2.59
C ILE A 247 5.89 -16.87 -2.73
N LEU A 248 5.73 -17.67 -1.67
CA LEU A 248 4.91 -18.87 -1.71
C LEU A 248 3.43 -18.53 -1.97
N ALA A 249 2.91 -17.52 -1.28
CA ALA A 249 1.55 -17.03 -1.48
C ALA A 249 1.36 -16.53 -2.92
N LEU A 250 2.32 -15.80 -3.48
CA LEU A 250 2.29 -15.35 -4.87
C LEU A 250 2.32 -16.53 -5.85
N ALA A 251 3.17 -17.52 -5.63
CA ALA A 251 3.27 -18.71 -6.48
C ALA A 251 1.97 -19.53 -6.49
N ILE A 252 1.39 -19.78 -5.31
CA ILE A 252 0.10 -20.48 -5.17
C ILE A 252 -1.01 -19.68 -5.86
N ASN A 253 -1.00 -18.36 -5.69
CA ASN A 253 -1.97 -17.45 -6.29
C ASN A 253 -1.91 -17.49 -7.84
N ILE A 254 -0.71 -17.38 -8.42
CA ILE A 254 -0.51 -17.47 -9.87
C ILE A 254 -0.97 -18.85 -10.38
N PHE A 255 -0.56 -19.93 -9.71
CA PHE A 255 -0.92 -21.29 -10.12
C PHE A 255 -2.43 -21.56 -10.07
N ALA A 256 -3.09 -21.18 -8.98
CA ALA A 256 -4.53 -21.38 -8.81
C ALA A 256 -5.32 -20.61 -9.88
N ARG A 257 -4.95 -19.35 -10.14
CA ARG A 257 -5.64 -18.50 -11.12
C ARG A 257 -5.40 -18.92 -12.56
N PHE A 258 -4.17 -19.33 -12.88
CA PHE A 258 -3.84 -19.89 -14.19
C PHE A 258 -4.62 -21.18 -14.46
N SER A 259 -4.89 -21.99 -13.43
CA SER A 259 -5.67 -23.22 -13.57
C SER A 259 -7.17 -22.98 -13.75
N LEU A 260 -7.69 -21.84 -13.29
CA LEU A 260 -9.13 -21.51 -13.35
C LEU A 260 -9.53 -20.76 -14.61
N VAL A 261 -8.74 -19.76 -15.04
CA VAL A 261 -9.12 -18.80 -16.10
C VAL A 261 -7.95 -18.54 -17.07
N THR A 262 -7.01 -19.48 -17.16
CA THR A 262 -5.83 -19.42 -18.03
C THR A 262 -5.09 -18.07 -17.90
N LYS A 263 -4.84 -17.35 -19.00
CA LYS A 263 -4.08 -16.09 -18.98
C LYS A 263 -4.88 -14.89 -18.51
N TYR A 264 -6.17 -14.86 -18.80
CA TYR A 264 -7.03 -13.76 -18.38
C TYR A 264 -7.18 -13.76 -16.86
N GLY A 265 -7.12 -14.97 -16.26
CA GLY A 265 -6.96 -15.14 -14.82
C GLY A 265 -5.77 -14.39 -14.24
N ILE A 266 -4.64 -14.27 -14.95
CA ILE A 266 -3.44 -13.52 -14.51
C ILE A 266 -3.64 -12.00 -14.64
N VAL A 267 -4.37 -11.52 -15.64
CA VAL A 267 -4.65 -10.08 -15.78
C VAL A 267 -5.64 -9.63 -14.71
N VAL A 268 -6.72 -10.38 -14.55
CA VAL A 268 -7.69 -10.24 -13.45
C VAL A 268 -6.96 -10.41 -12.10
N ALA A 269 -5.96 -11.30 -12.04
CA ALA A 269 -5.18 -11.55 -10.83
C ALA A 269 -4.50 -10.29 -10.26
N ALA A 270 -3.88 -9.53 -11.14
CA ALA A 270 -3.08 -8.36 -10.81
C ALA A 270 -3.98 -7.24 -10.28
N LEU A 271 -5.19 -7.12 -10.84
CA LEU A 271 -6.16 -6.08 -10.46
C LEU A 271 -6.64 -6.20 -9.02
N GLU A 272 -6.89 -7.40 -8.54
CA GLU A 272 -7.60 -7.56 -7.26
C GLU A 272 -6.68 -7.49 -6.06
N ILE A 273 -5.39 -7.76 -6.25
CA ILE A 273 -4.42 -7.42 -5.21
C ILE A 273 -4.47 -5.89 -4.97
N LEU A 274 -4.85 -5.10 -5.97
CA LEU A 274 -4.98 -3.64 -5.90
C LEU A 274 -6.42 -3.16 -5.67
N SER A 275 -7.44 -4.02 -5.59
CA SER A 275 -8.83 -3.55 -5.37
C SER A 275 -9.02 -2.86 -4.01
N THR A 276 -8.16 -3.18 -3.04
CA THR A 276 -8.10 -2.51 -1.72
C THR A 276 -6.98 -1.46 -1.63
N ILE A 277 -6.49 -0.96 -2.78
CA ILE A 277 -5.36 -0.03 -2.83
C ILE A 277 -5.64 1.26 -2.05
N ALA A 278 -6.85 1.80 -2.08
CA ALA A 278 -7.21 3.01 -1.33
C ALA A 278 -7.04 2.82 0.19
N THR A 279 -7.47 1.67 0.73
CA THR A 279 -7.22 1.30 2.14
C THR A 279 -5.74 1.14 2.40
N ARG A 280 -5.01 0.40 1.56
CA ARG A 280 -3.58 0.12 1.76
C ARG A 280 -2.73 1.38 1.68
N LEU A 281 -3.02 2.29 0.75
CA LEU A 281 -2.35 3.60 0.66
C LEU A 281 -2.70 4.49 1.83
N THR A 282 -3.94 4.45 2.32
CA THR A 282 -4.34 5.20 3.51
C THR A 282 -3.56 4.73 4.74
N ILE A 283 -3.38 3.41 4.89
CA ILE A 283 -2.56 2.82 5.94
C ILE A 283 -1.08 3.19 5.73
N ASN A 284 -0.55 3.12 4.51
CA ASN A 284 0.85 3.41 4.22
C ASN A 284 1.21 4.89 4.39
N GLY A 285 0.35 5.79 3.91
CA GLY A 285 0.53 7.23 4.05
C GLY A 285 0.24 7.75 5.45
N TYR A 286 -0.20 6.90 6.38
CA TYR A 286 -0.36 7.29 7.78
C TYR A 286 0.99 7.56 8.46
N SER A 287 2.03 6.76 8.17
CA SER A 287 3.34 6.92 8.82
C SER A 287 3.97 8.28 8.53
N PRO A 288 4.20 8.68 7.25
CA PRO A 288 4.91 9.92 6.97
C PRO A 288 4.12 11.16 7.43
N ILE A 289 2.78 11.07 7.46
CA ILE A 289 1.93 12.16 8.00
C ILE A 289 2.13 12.28 9.52
N SER A 290 2.27 11.15 10.22
CA SER A 290 2.52 11.15 11.66
C SER A 290 3.94 11.60 12.00
N ASP A 291 4.93 11.21 11.19
CA ASP A 291 6.32 11.66 11.24
C ASP A 291 6.39 13.18 11.14
N HIS A 292 5.81 13.76 10.09
CA HIS A 292 5.79 15.20 9.90
C HIS A 292 5.02 15.93 11.02
N ALA A 293 3.93 15.36 11.54
CA ALA A 293 3.21 15.93 12.67
C ALA A 293 4.07 15.96 13.96
N ARG A 294 4.93 14.95 14.16
CA ARG A 294 5.90 14.89 15.26
C ARG A 294 6.97 15.97 15.08
N GLY A 295 7.59 16.04 13.90
CA GLY A 295 8.61 17.05 13.59
C GLY A 295 8.10 18.48 13.79
N ILE A 296 6.89 18.79 13.34
CA ILE A 296 6.26 20.11 13.58
C ILE A 296 6.06 20.38 15.07
N ALA A 297 5.58 19.40 15.85
CA ALA A 297 5.33 19.57 17.28
C ALA A 297 6.63 19.81 18.07
N GLU A 298 7.72 19.16 17.66
CA GLU A 298 9.06 19.34 18.22
C GLU A 298 9.63 20.72 17.88
N MET A 299 9.62 21.09 16.59
CA MET A 299 10.11 22.37 16.09
C MET A 299 9.35 23.57 16.67
N ALA A 300 8.04 23.44 16.86
CA ALA A 300 7.19 24.48 17.45
C ALA A 300 7.33 24.57 18.98
N GLY A 301 8.17 23.74 19.61
CA GLY A 301 8.40 23.78 21.05
C GLY A 301 7.16 23.39 21.87
N MET A 302 6.25 22.57 21.31
CA MET A 302 4.98 22.24 21.97
C MET A 302 5.19 21.42 23.25
N ASN A 303 4.17 21.40 24.13
CA ASN A 303 4.22 20.66 25.39
C ASN A 303 4.55 19.16 25.17
N PRO A 304 5.36 18.50 26.02
CA PRO A 304 5.67 17.08 25.93
C PRO A 304 4.46 16.16 25.69
N LYS A 305 3.32 16.42 26.32
CA LYS A 305 2.08 15.64 26.10
C LYS A 305 1.53 15.72 24.67
N ILE A 306 1.85 16.80 23.95
CA ILE A 306 1.48 17.01 22.54
C ILE A 306 2.50 16.32 21.63
N ARG A 307 3.77 16.15 22.05
CA ARG A 307 4.82 15.43 21.30
C ARG A 307 4.73 13.92 21.44
N GLU A 308 4.40 13.43 22.64
CA GLU A 308 4.23 12.00 22.94
C GLU A 308 3.09 11.34 22.14
N ARG A 309 2.09 12.13 21.73
CA ARG A 309 0.97 11.63 20.92
C ARG A 309 1.42 11.30 19.49
N PRO A 310 1.91 12.24 18.66
CA PRO A 310 2.53 11.96 17.38
C PRO A 310 3.65 10.93 17.46
N HIS A 311 4.45 10.91 18.53
CA HIS A 311 5.46 9.88 18.74
C HIS A 311 4.81 8.49 18.83
N ALA A 312 3.80 8.31 19.69
CA ALA A 312 3.12 7.03 19.77
C ALA A 312 2.34 6.68 18.48
N LEU A 313 1.84 7.67 17.72
CA LEU A 313 1.26 7.46 16.38
C LEU A 313 2.33 7.08 15.33
N ASN A 314 3.50 7.68 15.40
CA ASN A 314 4.62 7.45 14.49
C ASN A 314 5.19 6.07 14.73
N ILE A 315 5.41 5.67 15.99
CA ILE A 315 5.82 4.29 16.25
C ILE A 315 4.72 3.36 15.70
N VAL A 316 3.42 3.65 15.75
CA VAL A 316 2.42 2.80 15.06
C VAL A 316 2.55 2.82 13.52
N GLY A 317 3.00 3.93 12.92
CA GLY A 317 3.35 4.06 11.50
C GLY A 317 4.58 3.24 11.10
N ILE A 318 5.68 3.36 11.87
CA ILE A 318 6.85 2.48 11.91
C ILE A 318 6.55 1.32 12.86
N ARG A 319 5.43 0.62 12.58
CA ARG A 319 4.84 -0.48 13.36
C ARG A 319 5.57 -0.82 14.67
N GLY A 320 5.19 -0.11 15.71
CA GLY A 320 5.73 -0.31 17.02
C GLY A 320 5.07 0.50 18.11
N VAL A 321 5.25 0.01 19.32
CA VAL A 321 5.04 0.68 20.59
C VAL A 321 6.27 0.39 21.45
N GLN A 322 7.03 1.41 21.86
CA GLN A 322 7.93 1.23 23.01
C GLN A 322 7.05 0.94 24.24
N LYS A 323 7.13 -0.29 24.75
CA LYS A 323 6.56 -0.63 26.05
C LYS A 323 7.58 -0.18 27.10
N ASN A 324 7.19 0.82 27.90
CA ASN A 324 7.84 1.28 29.13
C ASN A 324 8.84 0.25 29.71
N ARG A 325 10.15 0.51 29.59
CA ARG A 325 11.11 0.04 30.58
C ARG A 325 11.43 1.21 31.51
N PRO A 326 11.25 1.05 32.83
CA PRO A 326 11.65 2.08 33.78
C PRO A 326 13.17 2.26 33.68
N THR A 327 13.58 3.52 33.55
CA THR A 327 14.96 3.95 33.82
C THR A 327 15.35 3.48 35.22
N ASN A 328 16.30 2.55 35.27
CA ASN A 328 17.18 2.29 36.42
C ASN A 328 18.57 2.02 35.88
#